data_AF-A0A7K2QH43-F1
#
_entry.id   AF-A0A7K2QH43-F1
#
_cell.length_a   1.000
_cell.length_b   1.000
_cell.length_c   1.000
_cell.angle_alpha   90.00
_cell.angle_beta   90.00
_cell.angle_gamma   90.00
#
_symmetry.space_group_name_H-M   'P 1'
#
loop_
_entity.id
_entity.type
_entity.pdbx_description
1 polymer ?
#
loop_
_entity_poly.entity_id
_entity_poly.type
_entity_poly.pdbx_seq_one_letter_code
_entity_poly.pdbx_strand_id
1 'polypeptide(L)' 'GLIDHDGTVILTGNPDAAGAVGLTLEPAGGSAEPTTDPLLLMALPA' A
#
# COMPACT_ATOMS: atom_id res chain seq x y z
N GLY A 1 -0.77 -11.03 -8.04
CA GLY A 1 -0.26 -9.67 -7.77
C GLY A 1 -1.01 -9.09 -6.58
N LEU A 2 -0.67 -7.90 -6.07
CA LEU A 2 -1.37 -7.32 -4.90
C LEU A 2 -2.90 -7.19 -5.13
N ILE A 3 -3.33 -7.08 -6.40
CA ILE A 3 -4.72 -7.08 -6.81
C ILE A 3 -4.94 -8.27 -7.74
N ASP A 4 -5.43 -9.39 -7.21
CA ASP A 4 -5.85 -10.55 -8.02
C ASP A 4 -7.39 -10.59 -8.19
N HIS A 5 -8.13 -9.59 -7.69
CA HIS A 5 -9.61 -9.56 -7.57
C HIS A 5 -10.15 -8.16 -7.98
N ASP A 6 -11.45 -7.88 -7.79
CA ASP A 6 -12.17 -6.64 -8.18
C ASP A 6 -11.69 -5.32 -7.51
N GLY A 7 -10.37 -5.09 -7.43
CA GLY A 7 -9.75 -3.86 -6.93
C GLY A 7 -9.72 -3.69 -5.42
N THR A 8 -10.28 -4.62 -4.65
CA THR A 8 -10.35 -4.51 -3.18
C THR A 8 -9.25 -5.33 -2.50
N VAL A 9 -8.49 -4.69 -1.62
CA VAL A 9 -7.49 -5.31 -0.75
C VAL A 9 -7.85 -5.03 0.70
N ILE A 10 -7.86 -6.07 1.53
CA ILE A 10 -8.12 -5.95 2.96
C ILE A 10 -6.78 -5.86 3.70
N LEU A 11 -6.55 -4.74 4.40
CA LEU A 11 -5.44 -4.65 5.34
C LEU A 11 -5.78 -5.47 6.59
N THR A 12 -4.95 -6.47 6.89
CA THR A 12 -5.08 -7.28 8.10
C THR A 12 -4.13 -6.76 9.18
N GLY A 13 -4.63 -6.62 10.42
CA GLY A 13 -3.86 -6.10 11.55
C GLY A 13 -4.58 -4.93 12.22
N ASN A 14 -3.92 -4.26 13.16
CA ASN A 14 -4.43 -3.03 13.76
C ASN A 14 -3.84 -1.79 13.04
N PRO A 15 -4.64 -1.00 12.30
CA PRO A 15 -4.19 0.22 11.65
C PRO A 15 -4.26 1.48 12.54
N ASP A 16 -4.75 1.41 13.78
CA ASP A 16 -5.08 2.58 14.63
C ASP A 16 -3.91 3.55 14.86
N ALA A 17 -2.67 3.06 14.78
CA ALA A 17 -1.47 3.91 14.92
C ALA A 17 -0.98 4.51 13.60
N ALA A 18 -1.57 4.13 12.45
CA ALA A 18 -1.19 4.63 11.14
C ALA A 18 -2.00 5.89 10.79
N GLY A 19 -1.31 6.94 10.33
CA GLY A 19 -1.98 8.15 9.83
C GLY A 19 -2.45 8.05 8.37
N ALA A 20 -1.91 7.10 7.60
CA ALA A 20 -2.21 6.96 6.18
C ALA A 20 -1.79 5.60 5.60
N VAL A 21 -2.30 5.28 4.41
CA VAL A 21 -1.88 4.17 3.56
C VAL A 21 -1.31 4.72 2.25
N GLY A 22 -0.09 4.30 1.89
CA GLY A 22 0.56 4.64 0.62
C GLY A 22 0.54 3.50 -0.39
N LEU A 23 0.58 3.82 -1.67
CA LEU A 23 0.73 2.86 -2.77
C LEU A 23 1.96 3.21 -3.63
N THR A 24 2.88 2.26 -3.81
CA THR A 24 4.03 2.36 -4.72
C THR A 24 3.95 1.27 -5.79
N LEU A 25 4.73 1.40 -6.86
CA LEU A 25 4.84 0.41 -7.92
C LEU A 25 6.28 -0.10 -8.01
N GLU A 26 6.52 -1.34 -7.56
CA GLU A 26 7.85 -1.91 -7.63
C GLU A 26 8.07 -2.76 -8.88
N PRO A 27 9.30 -2.79 -9.43
CA PRO A 27 9.67 -3.71 -10.49
C PRO A 27 9.49 -5.18 -10.09
N ALA A 28 9.31 -6.06 -11.08
CA ALA A 28 9.25 -7.49 -10.86
C ALA A 28 10.54 -8.01 -10.18
N GLY A 29 10.38 -8.87 -9.17
CA GLY A 29 11.48 -9.35 -8.32
C GLY A 29 11.55 -8.67 -6.95
N GLY A 30 10.85 -7.55 -6.76
CA GLY A 30 10.75 -6.84 -5.48
C GLY A 30 11.97 -5.97 -5.18
N SER A 31 11.89 -5.17 -4.13
CA SER A 31 12.98 -4.30 -3.65
C SER A 31 12.99 -4.28 -2.13
N ALA A 32 14.17 -4.11 -1.53
CA ALA A 32 14.31 -4.04 -0.07
C ALA A 32 13.70 -2.76 0.51
N GLU A 33 13.70 -1.70 -0.28
CA GLU A 33 13.02 -0.43 -0.04
C GLU A 33 12.25 -0.04 -1.32
N PRO A 34 11.17 0.76 -1.21
CA PRO A 34 10.46 1.24 -2.39
C PRO A 34 11.35 2.07 -3.32
N THR A 35 11.29 1.83 -4.63
CA THR A 35 12.13 2.50 -5.64
C THR A 35 11.37 3.48 -6.53
N THR A 36 10.04 3.49 -6.46
CA THR A 36 9.20 4.51 -7.11
C THR A 36 8.64 5.52 -6.12
N ASP A 37 8.41 6.73 -6.63
CA ASP A 37 7.60 7.71 -5.92
C ASP A 37 6.19 7.14 -5.64
N PRO A 38 5.60 7.44 -4.46
CA PRO A 38 4.25 7.01 -4.15
C PRO A 38 3.24 7.49 -5.20
N LEU A 39 2.46 6.55 -5.72
CA LEU A 39 1.38 6.84 -6.67
C LEU A 39 0.16 7.44 -5.96
N LEU A 40 -0.04 7.09 -4.69
CA LEU A 40 -1.23 7.49 -3.93
C LEU A 40 -0.96 7.46 -2.42
N LEU A 41 -1.62 8.37 -1.69
CA LEU A 41 -1.63 8.42 -0.23
C LEU A 41 -3.07 8.65 0.24
N MET A 42 -3.60 7.72 1.05
CA MET A 42 -4.93 7.80 1.66
C MET A 42 -4.76 8.09 3.14
N ALA A 43 -5.25 9.24 3.60
CA ALA A 43 -5.33 9.52 5.02
C ALA A 43 -6.31 8.54 5.70
N LEU A 44 -5.92 8.01 6.86
CA LEU A 44 -6.83 7.26 7.70
C LEU A 44 -7.57 8.21 8.65
N PRO A 45 -8.85 7.94 8.96
CA PRO A 45 -9.56 8.69 9.98
C PRO A 45 -8.85 8.61 11.33
N ALA A 46 -8.96 9.69 12.11
CA ALA A 46 -8.50 9.73 13.50
C ALA A 46 -9.48 9.03 14.45
#